data_AF-A0A5Q3L7V1-F1
#
_entry.id   AF-A0A5Q3L7V1-F1
#
_cell.length_a   1.000
_cell.length_b   1.000
_cell.length_c   1.000
_cell.angle_alpha   90.00
_cell.angle_beta   90.00
_cell.angle_gamma   90.00
#
_symmetry.space_group_name_H-M   'P 1'
#
loop_
_entity.id
_entity.type
_entity.pdbx_description
1 polymer ?
#
loop_
_entity_poly.entity_id
_entity_poly.type
_entity_poly.pdbx_seq_one_letter_code
_entity_poly.pdbx_strand_id
1 'polypeptide(L)'
;MRVLANLACLIGLGIACLGGGCARNPYVLQGNLESMQQNYQQVASRLTQLQQSHQELDQENQRLVTLISQTEQREQLKQKELQLVREQLVQANDNVQQLREEKQLLATQVKDGKSPKYSQVIVSNSNLKDDLPPLPQPGVEATVVGDRVRVIIEADRLFKPYSAEFTPEGTNLLLAVSSALSRAYPEQLVEVQGHTDSQPLPRSSDFISNHHLSVIQAMKVYEQLVYRRVFTTQQLSVAAFGPNAPLASNAEEAGRQLNRRIQIMVLPNKIAR
;
A
#
# COMPACT_ATOMS: atom_id res chain seq x y z
N MET A 1 -94.94 30.11 -19.58
CA MET A 1 -96.42 30.11 -19.57
C MET A 1 -96.86 29.02 -20.53
N ARG A 2 -97.57 27.94 -20.21
CA ARG A 2 -98.36 27.41 -19.10
C ARG A 2 -98.04 25.90 -19.19
N VAL A 3 -97.59 25.19 -18.16
CA VAL A 3 -98.43 24.33 -17.30
C VAL A 3 -97.65 24.08 -16.01
N LEU A 4 -97.70 25.05 -15.10
CA LEU A 4 -97.16 24.96 -13.72
C LEU A 4 -98.30 25.07 -12.69
N ALA A 5 -99.53 24.70 -13.04
CA ALA A 5 -100.70 25.11 -12.25
C ALA A 5 -101.67 23.99 -11.84
N ASN A 6 -101.52 22.73 -12.27
CA ASN A 6 -102.50 21.69 -11.95
C ASN A 6 -101.83 20.36 -11.62
N LEU A 7 -101.30 20.22 -10.39
CA LEU A 7 -101.71 19.16 -9.46
C LEU A 7 -100.89 19.22 -8.15
N ALA A 8 -100.86 20.41 -7.53
CA ALA A 8 -100.53 20.56 -6.11
C ALA A 8 -101.66 20.05 -5.19
N CYS A 9 -102.43 19.04 -5.60
CA CYS A 9 -103.70 18.65 -5.00
C CYS A 9 -103.89 17.13 -4.82
N LEU A 10 -102.79 16.39 -4.61
CA LEU A 10 -102.81 15.01 -4.08
C LEU A 10 -101.72 14.84 -3.00
N ILE A 11 -101.61 15.85 -2.13
CA ILE A 11 -100.82 15.83 -0.88
C ILE A 11 -101.71 15.45 0.33
N GLY A 12 -102.95 14.98 0.10
CA GLY A 12 -103.84 14.50 1.15
C GLY A 12 -104.05 13.00 1.07
N LEU A 13 -103.75 12.27 2.15
CA LEU A 13 -103.89 10.81 2.35
C LEU A 13 -102.76 9.94 1.78
N GLY A 14 -101.64 9.93 2.50
CA GLY A 14 -100.66 8.83 2.45
C GLY A 14 -99.75 8.78 3.68
N ILE A 15 -100.12 9.46 4.76
CA ILE A 15 -99.42 9.44 6.05
C ILE A 15 -100.31 8.69 7.04
N ALA A 16 -100.33 7.36 6.91
CA ALA A 16 -100.88 6.46 7.92
C ALA A 16 -100.30 5.06 7.73
N CYS A 17 -99.30 4.75 8.55
CA CYS A 17 -98.97 3.42 9.06
C CYS A 17 -98.79 2.27 8.05
N LEU A 18 -97.54 2.11 7.59
CA LEU A 18 -96.89 0.80 7.67
C LEU A 18 -95.59 0.97 8.46
N GLY A 19 -95.71 0.85 9.78
CA GLY A 19 -94.61 0.49 10.64
C GLY A 19 -94.30 -1.00 10.49
N GLY A 20 -93.02 -1.36 10.57
CA GLY A 20 -92.58 -2.74 10.78
C GLY A 20 -91.36 -3.16 9.96
N GLY A 21 -90.15 -2.87 10.47
CA GLY A 21 -88.88 -3.43 10.00
C GLY A 21 -88.29 -2.69 8.80
N CYS A 22 -87.26 -1.86 8.91
CA CYS A 22 -86.01 -2.11 9.60
C CYS A 22 -85.65 -0.88 10.43
N ALA A 23 -85.46 -1.05 11.73
CA ALA A 23 -84.62 -0.12 12.48
C ALA A 23 -83.19 -0.25 11.93
N ARG A 24 -82.87 0.49 10.87
CA ARG A 24 -81.48 0.74 10.49
C ARG A 24 -80.92 1.63 11.57
N ASN A 25 -80.31 1.00 12.56
CA ASN A 25 -79.64 1.67 13.66
C ASN A 25 -78.57 2.60 13.07
N PRO A 26 -78.71 3.93 13.17
CA PRO A 26 -77.80 4.90 12.53
C PRO A 26 -76.36 4.73 13.02
N TYR A 27 -76.18 4.22 14.24
CA TYR A 27 -74.87 3.94 14.83
C TYR A 27 -74.15 2.75 14.16
N VAL A 28 -74.87 1.77 13.59
CA VAL A 28 -74.27 0.61 12.91
C VAL A 28 -73.72 1.00 11.53
N LEU A 29 -74.40 1.90 10.82
CA LEU A 29 -73.90 2.44 9.55
C LEU A 29 -72.68 3.35 9.76
N GLN A 30 -72.68 4.13 10.85
CA GLN A 30 -71.58 5.02 11.21
C GLN A 30 -70.33 4.23 11.64
N GLY A 31 -70.47 3.19 12.47
CA GLY A 31 -69.35 2.31 12.85
C GLY A 31 -68.79 1.49 11.68
N ASN A 32 -69.62 1.08 10.72
CA ASN A 32 -69.16 0.41 9.50
C ASN A 32 -68.41 1.36 8.55
N LEU A 33 -68.81 2.64 8.49
CA LEU A 33 -68.11 3.65 7.68
C LEU A 33 -66.75 4.02 8.30
N GLU A 34 -66.69 4.17 9.63
CA GLU A 34 -65.44 4.44 10.37
C GLU A 34 -64.46 3.27 10.25
N SER A 35 -64.91 2.03 10.43
CA SER A 35 -64.05 0.84 10.24
C SER A 35 -63.61 0.64 8.79
N MET A 36 -64.47 0.95 7.81
CA MET A 36 -64.10 0.94 6.39
C MET A 36 -63.08 2.04 6.05
N GLN A 37 -63.22 3.24 6.61
CA GLN A 37 -62.26 4.33 6.46
C GLN A 37 -60.90 3.97 7.08
N GLN A 38 -60.89 3.36 8.26
CA GLN A 38 -59.67 2.85 8.91
C GLN A 38 -58.99 1.77 8.05
N ASN A 39 -59.74 0.81 7.50
CA ASN A 39 -59.19 -0.19 6.61
C ASN A 39 -58.61 0.43 5.33
N TYR A 40 -59.28 1.43 4.75
CA TYR A 40 -58.77 2.13 3.57
C TYR A 40 -57.45 2.85 3.88
N GLN A 41 -57.36 3.53 5.04
CA GLN A 41 -56.12 4.18 5.50
C GLN A 41 -55.00 3.17 5.74
N GLN A 42 -55.30 2.02 6.33
CA GLN A 42 -54.32 0.95 6.52
C GLN A 42 -53.80 0.39 5.19
N VAL A 43 -54.69 0.11 4.23
CA VAL A 43 -54.30 -0.36 2.90
C VAL A 43 -53.46 0.68 2.17
N ALA A 44 -53.85 1.96 2.21
CA ALA A 44 -53.08 3.05 1.63
C ALA A 44 -51.66 3.13 2.23
N SER A 45 -51.54 3.04 3.56
CA SER A 45 -50.24 3.06 4.23
C SER A 45 -49.34 1.88 3.84
N ARG A 46 -49.91 0.68 3.73
CA ARG A 46 -49.18 -0.52 3.28
C ARG A 46 -48.74 -0.41 1.82
N LEU A 47 -49.58 0.16 0.95
CA LEU A 47 -49.21 0.41 -0.45
C LEU A 47 -48.04 1.40 -0.54
N THR A 48 -48.04 2.47 0.26
CA THR A 48 -46.91 3.40 0.32
C THR A 48 -45.64 2.72 0.83
N GLN A 49 -45.74 1.90 1.88
CA GLN A 49 -44.59 1.13 2.40
C GLN A 49 -44.03 0.14 1.38
N LEU A 50 -44.89 -0.61 0.69
CA LEU A 50 -44.48 -1.54 -0.36
C LEU A 50 -43.82 -0.78 -1.52
N GLN A 51 -44.38 0.35 -1.93
CA GLN A 51 -43.82 1.17 -2.99
C GLN A 51 -42.44 1.73 -2.62
N GLN A 52 -42.24 2.16 -1.37
CA GLN A 52 -40.93 2.58 -0.86
C GLN A 52 -39.94 1.41 -0.86
N SER A 53 -40.34 0.24 -0.36
CA SER A 53 -39.49 -0.95 -0.34
C SER A 53 -39.07 -1.40 -1.75
N HIS A 54 -39.97 -1.32 -2.74
CA HIS A 54 -39.63 -1.60 -4.13
C HIS A 54 -38.60 -0.61 -4.68
N GLN A 55 -38.77 0.69 -4.40
CA GLN A 55 -37.80 1.71 -4.83
C GLN A 55 -36.43 1.50 -4.20
N GLU A 56 -36.37 1.14 -2.91
CA GLU A 56 -35.12 0.81 -2.23
C GLU A 56 -34.44 -0.41 -2.85
N LEU A 57 -35.20 -1.47 -3.10
CA LEU A 57 -34.68 -2.70 -3.70
C LEU A 57 -34.16 -2.45 -5.14
N ASP A 58 -34.84 -1.61 -5.92
CA ASP A 58 -34.40 -1.22 -7.26
C ASP A 58 -33.09 -0.42 -7.20
N GLN A 59 -32.97 0.51 -6.25
CA GLN A 59 -31.73 1.26 -6.03
C GLN A 59 -30.58 0.34 -5.60
N GLU A 60 -30.85 -0.63 -4.73
CA GLU A 60 -29.85 -1.58 -4.26
C GLU A 60 -29.41 -2.53 -5.39
N ASN A 61 -30.34 -3.03 -6.19
CA ASN A 61 -30.03 -3.84 -7.38
C ASN A 61 -29.14 -3.07 -8.37
N GLN A 62 -29.45 -1.79 -8.64
CA GLN A 62 -28.61 -0.96 -9.50
C GLN A 62 -27.20 -0.77 -8.92
N ARG A 63 -27.09 -0.52 -7.60
CA ARG A 63 -25.79 -0.42 -6.92
C ARG A 63 -24.99 -1.72 -7.02
N LEU A 64 -25.63 -2.87 -6.77
CA LEU A 64 -24.98 -4.17 -6.86
C LEU A 64 -24.47 -4.45 -8.29
N VAL A 65 -25.26 -4.14 -9.32
CA VAL A 65 -24.82 -4.27 -10.72
C VAL A 65 -23.58 -3.40 -11.00
N THR A 66 -23.57 -2.15 -10.53
CA THR A 66 -22.39 -1.29 -10.71
C THR A 66 -21.16 -1.82 -9.97
N LEU A 67 -21.34 -2.35 -8.75
CA LEU A 67 -20.26 -2.91 -7.96
C LEU A 67 -19.67 -4.16 -8.63
N ILE A 68 -20.53 -5.06 -9.14
CA ILE A 68 -20.12 -6.26 -9.87
C ILE A 68 -19.28 -5.85 -11.08
N SER A 69 -19.75 -4.91 -11.88
CA SER A 69 -19.02 -4.42 -13.05
C SER A 69 -17.65 -3.82 -12.69
N GLN A 70 -17.57 -3.04 -11.61
CA GLN A 70 -16.29 -2.51 -11.11
C GLN A 70 -15.34 -3.61 -10.64
N THR A 71 -15.86 -4.63 -9.94
CA THR A 71 -15.04 -5.75 -9.49
C THR A 71 -14.52 -6.59 -10.66
N GLU A 72 -15.33 -6.82 -11.68
CA GLU A 72 -14.92 -7.54 -12.89
C GLU A 72 -13.82 -6.78 -13.64
N GLN A 73 -13.95 -5.45 -13.78
CA GLN A 73 -12.90 -4.60 -14.37
C GLN A 73 -11.60 -4.67 -13.57
N ARG A 74 -11.70 -4.64 -12.24
CA ARG A 74 -10.52 -4.76 -11.37
C ARG A 74 -9.83 -6.11 -11.51
N GLU A 75 -10.59 -7.19 -11.62
CA GLU A 75 -10.03 -8.53 -11.85
C GLU A 75 -9.36 -8.64 -13.22
N GLN A 76 -9.95 -8.08 -14.27
CA GLN A 76 -9.32 -8.04 -15.59
C GLN A 76 -7.99 -7.25 -15.58
N LEU A 77 -7.94 -6.13 -14.85
CA LEU A 77 -6.70 -5.36 -14.71
C LEU A 77 -5.62 -6.15 -13.99
N LYS A 78 -5.96 -6.81 -12.87
CA LYS A 78 -5.01 -7.67 -12.14
C LYS A 78 -4.52 -8.83 -13.00
N GLN A 79 -5.38 -9.43 -13.82
CA GLN A 79 -4.98 -10.51 -14.73
C GLN A 79 -3.99 -10.01 -15.79
N LYS A 80 -4.22 -8.83 -16.37
CA LYS A 80 -3.27 -8.20 -17.31
C LYS A 80 -1.93 -7.89 -16.64
N GLU A 81 -1.95 -7.37 -15.42
CA GLU A 81 -0.73 -7.11 -14.64
C GLU A 81 0.04 -8.41 -14.36
N LEU A 82 -0.65 -9.47 -13.93
CA LEU A 82 -0.04 -10.77 -13.70
C LEU A 82 0.57 -11.38 -14.97
N GLN A 83 -0.11 -11.21 -16.10
CA GLN A 83 0.41 -11.65 -17.39
C GLN A 83 1.70 -10.90 -17.76
N LEU A 84 1.71 -9.57 -17.62
CA LEU A 84 2.89 -8.74 -17.88
C LEU A 84 4.08 -9.15 -16.98
N VAL A 85 3.82 -9.40 -15.69
CA VAL A 85 4.85 -9.86 -14.75
C VAL A 85 5.39 -11.24 -15.16
N ARG A 86 4.52 -12.17 -15.59
CA ARG A 86 4.96 -13.47 -16.10
C ARG A 86 5.84 -13.33 -17.33
N GLU A 87 5.47 -12.46 -18.27
CA GLU A 87 6.27 -12.19 -19.47
C GLU A 87 7.64 -11.61 -19.11
N GLN A 88 7.68 -10.65 -18.16
CA GLN A 88 8.93 -10.08 -17.66
C GLN A 88 9.81 -11.14 -16.97
N LEU A 89 9.23 -12.08 -16.23
CA LEU A 89 9.97 -13.17 -15.60
C LEU A 89 10.56 -14.14 -16.62
N VAL A 90 9.83 -14.45 -17.70
CA VAL A 90 10.36 -15.27 -18.80
C VAL A 90 11.54 -14.55 -19.46
N GLN A 91 11.38 -13.27 -19.81
CA GLN A 91 12.45 -12.45 -20.38
C GLN A 91 13.68 -12.36 -19.46
N ALA A 92 13.47 -12.14 -18.16
CA ALA A 92 14.55 -12.09 -17.19
C ALA A 92 15.27 -13.44 -17.07
N ASN A 93 14.53 -14.55 -17.09
CA ASN A 93 15.11 -15.88 -17.05
C ASN A 93 15.92 -16.19 -18.32
N ASP A 94 15.42 -15.82 -19.50
CA ASP A 94 16.14 -15.98 -20.76
C ASP A 94 17.44 -15.16 -20.77
N ASN A 95 17.38 -13.90 -20.31
CA ASN A 95 18.57 -13.07 -20.14
C ASN A 95 19.59 -13.71 -19.19
N VAL A 96 19.13 -14.29 -18.07
CA VAL A 96 20.00 -14.99 -17.13
C VAL A 96 20.63 -16.23 -17.77
N GLN A 97 19.91 -16.98 -18.60
CA GLN A 97 20.45 -18.13 -19.31
C GLN A 97 21.47 -17.72 -20.37
N GLN A 98 21.18 -16.69 -21.17
CA GLN A 98 22.12 -16.13 -22.14
C GLN A 98 23.42 -15.68 -21.48
N LEU A 99 23.33 -14.97 -20.35
CA LEU A 99 24.51 -14.55 -19.58
C LEU A 99 25.28 -15.75 -18.99
N ARG A 100 24.60 -16.84 -18.63
CA ARG A 100 25.26 -18.07 -18.16
C ARG A 100 26.00 -18.77 -19.29
N GLU A 101 25.39 -18.87 -20.46
CA GLU A 101 26.00 -19.45 -21.67
C GLU A 101 27.19 -18.61 -22.12
N GLU A 102 27.04 -17.29 -22.20
CA GLU A 102 28.13 -16.36 -22.51
C GLU A 102 29.29 -16.50 -21.51
N LYS A 103 28.99 -16.57 -20.21
CA LYS A 103 30.00 -16.80 -19.17
C LYS A 103 30.70 -18.16 -19.31
N GLN A 104 29.99 -19.21 -19.71
CA GLN A 104 30.58 -20.54 -19.94
C GLN A 104 31.49 -20.55 -21.18
N LEU A 105 31.08 -19.89 -22.27
CA LEU A 105 31.88 -19.73 -23.47
C LEU A 105 33.15 -18.92 -23.18
N LEU A 106 33.02 -17.81 -22.45
CA LEU A 106 34.16 -17.01 -21.98
C LEU A 106 35.08 -17.82 -21.04
N ALA A 107 34.53 -18.61 -20.12
CA ALA A 107 35.32 -19.47 -19.24
C ALA A 107 36.10 -20.56 -20.01
N THR A 108 35.56 -21.03 -21.13
CA THR A 108 36.26 -21.98 -22.02
C THR A 108 37.36 -21.29 -22.82
N GLN A 109 37.12 -20.08 -23.35
CA GLN A 109 38.14 -19.26 -24.01
C GLN A 109 39.30 -18.87 -23.09
N VAL A 110 39.00 -18.61 -21.80
CA VAL A 110 40.03 -18.33 -20.77
C VAL A 110 40.88 -19.57 -20.46
N LYS A 111 40.34 -20.79 -20.59
CA LYS A 111 41.11 -22.04 -20.41
C LYS A 111 42.01 -22.37 -21.61
N ASP A 112 41.63 -21.99 -22.82
CA ASP A 112 42.38 -22.26 -24.06
C ASP A 112 43.51 -21.24 -24.35
N GLY A 113 43.89 -20.41 -23.37
CA GLY A 113 45.05 -19.50 -23.47
C GLY A 113 44.89 -18.35 -24.47
N LYS A 114 43.72 -18.20 -25.10
CA LYS A 114 43.35 -17.03 -25.90
C LYS A 114 42.44 -16.13 -25.08
N SER A 115 43.03 -15.38 -24.16
CA SER A 115 42.34 -14.30 -23.48
C SER A 115 41.73 -13.35 -24.53
N PRO A 116 40.41 -13.11 -24.55
CA PRO A 116 39.86 -12.03 -25.34
C PRO A 116 40.52 -10.72 -24.88
N LYS A 117 40.90 -9.88 -25.85
CA LYS A 117 41.54 -8.56 -25.66
C LYS A 117 40.72 -7.54 -24.83
N TYR A 118 39.60 -7.98 -24.26
CA TYR A 118 38.85 -7.28 -23.20
C TYR A 118 38.90 -8.07 -21.90
N SER A 119 40.11 -8.41 -21.47
CA SER A 119 40.39 -8.75 -20.07
C SER A 119 41.04 -7.54 -19.43
N GLN A 120 40.28 -6.45 -19.36
CA GLN A 120 40.51 -5.54 -18.26
C GLN A 120 40.13 -6.35 -17.02
N VAL A 121 41.12 -7.01 -16.41
CA VAL A 121 40.96 -7.46 -15.04
C VAL A 121 40.59 -6.19 -14.29
N ILE A 122 39.33 -6.08 -13.86
CA ILE A 122 38.94 -5.02 -12.93
C ILE A 122 39.65 -5.37 -11.63
N VAL A 123 40.92 -4.99 -11.54
CA VAL A 123 41.68 -5.02 -10.31
C VAL A 123 41.11 -3.85 -9.52
N SER A 124 40.43 -4.15 -8.42
CA SER A 124 40.09 -3.16 -7.40
C SER A 124 41.40 -2.49 -6.97
N ASN A 125 41.70 -1.29 -7.46
CA ASN A 125 42.89 -0.50 -7.06
C ASN A 125 42.65 0.23 -5.73
N SER A 126 41.83 -0.34 -4.85
CA SER A 126 41.35 0.35 -3.67
C SER A 126 42.02 -0.23 -2.43
N ASN A 127 42.93 0.53 -1.82
CA ASN A 127 43.59 0.25 -0.54
C ASN A 127 42.61 0.37 0.67
N LEU A 128 41.34 0.02 0.47
CA LEU A 128 40.26 0.13 1.47
C LEU A 128 40.54 -0.66 2.75
N LYS A 129 41.45 -1.65 2.68
CA LYS A 129 41.83 -2.52 3.79
C LYS A 129 42.89 -1.91 4.70
N ASP A 130 43.71 -1.00 4.18
CA ASP A 130 44.93 -0.55 4.85
C ASP A 130 44.68 0.67 5.76
N ASP A 131 43.54 1.35 5.61
CA ASP A 131 43.25 2.58 6.36
C ASP A 131 41.74 2.68 6.68
N LEU A 132 41.30 1.93 7.70
CA LEU A 132 39.94 2.08 8.24
C LEU A 132 39.87 3.37 9.05
N PRO A 133 39.00 4.34 8.69
CA PRO A 133 38.95 5.58 9.43
C PRO A 133 38.45 5.33 10.86
N PRO A 134 39.07 5.94 11.87
CA PRO A 134 38.50 5.94 13.20
C PRO A 134 37.14 6.66 13.13
N LEU A 135 36.06 5.93 13.48
CA LEU A 135 34.73 6.51 13.52
C LEU A 135 34.56 7.25 14.86
N PRO A 136 34.09 8.51 14.84
CA PRO A 136 34.07 9.37 16.02
C PRO A 136 32.93 9.03 17.02
N GLN A 137 32.34 7.83 16.94
CA GLN A 137 31.10 7.48 17.63
C GLN A 137 31.17 6.08 18.27
N PRO A 138 30.90 5.97 19.59
CA PRO A 138 30.87 4.68 20.29
C PRO A 138 29.82 3.72 19.70
N GLY A 139 30.21 2.45 19.55
CA GLY A 139 29.35 1.38 19.06
C GLY A 139 29.08 1.42 17.55
N VAL A 140 29.82 2.23 16.79
CA VAL A 140 29.82 2.18 15.31
C VAL A 140 31.22 1.78 14.85
N GLU A 141 31.33 0.60 14.26
CA GLU A 141 32.60 0.07 13.77
C GLU A 141 32.56 -0.08 12.24
N ALA A 142 33.69 0.26 11.61
CA ALA A 142 33.95 -0.08 10.23
C ALA A 142 34.53 -1.50 10.16
N THR A 143 34.01 -2.32 9.25
CA THR A 143 34.48 -3.69 9.02
C THR A 143 34.79 -3.88 7.54
N VAL A 144 35.88 -4.57 7.23
CA VAL A 144 36.21 -4.95 5.85
C VAL A 144 35.43 -6.22 5.49
N VAL A 145 34.71 -6.20 4.38
CA VAL A 145 34.01 -7.37 3.83
C VAL A 145 34.43 -7.54 2.37
N GLY A 146 35.30 -8.51 2.11
CA GLY A 146 35.94 -8.64 0.79
C GLY A 146 36.78 -7.40 0.49
N ASP A 147 36.46 -6.69 -0.59
CA ASP A 147 37.12 -5.43 -0.98
C ASP A 147 36.25 -4.19 -0.71
N ARG A 148 35.27 -4.31 0.20
CA ARG A 148 34.35 -3.22 0.58
C ARG A 148 34.53 -2.88 2.05
N VAL A 149 34.31 -1.61 2.39
CA VAL A 149 34.20 -1.19 3.80
C VAL A 149 32.73 -1.11 4.14
N ARG A 150 32.33 -1.81 5.21
CA ARG A 150 30.97 -1.83 5.73
C ARG A 150 30.92 -1.13 7.07
N VAL A 151 30.06 -0.13 7.17
CA VAL A 151 29.69 0.49 8.45
C VAL A 151 28.22 0.17 8.74
N ILE A 152 27.95 -0.29 9.95
CA ILE A 152 26.58 -0.59 10.41
C ILE A 152 26.17 0.47 11.43
N ILE A 153 25.00 1.06 11.24
CA ILE A 153 24.37 1.96 12.20
C ILE A 153 22.98 1.41 12.49
N GLU A 154 22.66 1.20 13.76
CA GLU A 154 21.33 0.78 14.19
C GLU A 154 20.28 1.82 13.79
N ALA A 155 19.18 1.37 13.18
CA ALA A 155 18.12 2.25 12.71
C ALA A 155 17.43 2.98 13.87
N ASP A 156 17.30 2.32 15.02
CA ASP A 156 16.70 2.86 16.24
C ASP A 156 17.49 4.04 16.82
N ARG A 157 18.79 4.17 16.48
CA ARG A 157 19.62 5.34 16.84
C ARG A 157 19.45 6.51 15.86
N LEU A 158 18.96 6.24 14.65
CA LEU A 158 18.82 7.23 13.58
C LEU A 158 17.41 7.81 13.53
N PHE A 159 16.39 6.96 13.67
CA PHE A 159 15.01 7.31 13.39
C PHE A 159 14.11 7.13 14.61
N LYS A 160 12.95 7.78 14.57
CA LYS A 160 11.85 7.43 15.49
C LYS A 160 11.36 5.99 15.21
N PRO A 161 10.79 5.30 16.22
CA PRO A 161 10.32 3.93 16.05
C PRO A 161 9.34 3.77 14.88
N TYR A 162 9.56 2.73 14.07
CA TYR A 162 8.75 2.42 12.87
C TYR A 162 8.58 3.58 11.88
N SER A 163 9.52 4.53 11.87
CA SER A 163 9.47 5.74 11.05
C SER A 163 10.75 5.90 10.23
N ALA A 164 10.68 6.78 9.24
CA ALA A 164 11.83 7.29 8.51
C ALA A 164 12.16 8.75 8.87
N GLU A 165 11.54 9.27 9.94
CA GLU A 165 11.85 10.58 10.50
C GLU A 165 13.07 10.49 11.42
N PHE A 166 14.10 11.29 11.12
CA PHE A 166 15.32 11.33 11.93
C PHE A 166 15.07 11.93 13.32
N THR A 167 15.79 11.42 14.31
CA THR A 167 15.99 12.13 15.58
C THR A 167 17.10 13.18 15.41
N PRO A 168 17.13 14.24 16.26
CA PRO A 168 18.23 15.19 16.26
C PRO A 168 19.59 14.52 16.50
N GLU A 169 19.65 13.59 17.45
CA GLU A 169 20.84 12.81 17.79
C GLU A 169 21.24 11.89 16.63
N GLY A 170 20.26 11.24 16.00
CA GLY A 170 20.46 10.37 14.85
C GLY A 170 21.03 11.11 13.64
N THR A 171 20.59 12.34 13.41
CA THR A 171 21.15 13.20 12.36
C THR A 171 22.62 13.50 12.64
N ASN A 172 22.98 13.86 13.87
CA ASN A 172 24.36 14.15 14.24
C ASN A 172 25.26 12.91 14.13
N LEU A 173 24.75 11.75 14.56
CA LEU A 173 25.43 10.46 14.43
C LEU A 173 25.71 10.11 12.97
N LEU A 174 24.69 10.19 12.11
CA LEU A 174 24.83 9.93 10.67
C LEU A 174 25.89 10.83 10.06
N LEU A 175 25.83 12.14 10.31
CA LEU A 175 26.75 13.09 9.71
C LEU A 175 28.19 12.90 10.19
N ALA A 176 28.39 12.59 11.48
CA ALA A 176 29.72 12.35 12.03
C ALA A 176 30.39 11.13 11.37
N VAL A 177 29.65 10.02 11.25
CA VAL A 177 30.13 8.78 10.60
C VAL A 177 30.36 9.00 9.11
N SER A 178 29.38 9.52 8.39
CA SER A 178 29.48 9.71 6.94
C SER A 178 30.54 10.74 6.54
N SER A 179 30.78 11.77 7.36
CA SER A 179 31.85 12.74 7.11
C SER A 179 33.23 12.15 7.34
N ALA A 180 33.40 11.22 8.29
CA ALA A 180 34.65 10.48 8.45
C ALA A 180 34.92 9.59 7.23
N LEU A 181 33.89 8.90 6.72
CA LEU A 181 33.97 8.10 5.49
C LEU A 181 34.29 8.95 4.26
N SER A 182 33.63 10.09 4.09
CA SER A 182 33.86 11.01 2.96
C SER A 182 35.30 11.54 2.93
N ARG A 183 35.88 11.87 4.10
CA ARG A 183 37.29 12.30 4.19
C ARG A 183 38.28 11.18 3.89
N ALA A 184 38.01 9.97 4.36
CA ALA A 184 38.88 8.82 4.14
C ALA A 184 38.81 8.30 2.70
N TYR A 185 37.63 8.38 2.09
CA TYR A 185 37.32 7.78 0.79
C TYR A 185 36.65 8.80 -0.17
N PRO A 186 37.32 9.93 -0.48
CA PRO A 186 36.70 11.05 -1.19
C PRO A 186 36.30 10.73 -2.64
N GLU A 187 36.91 9.72 -3.26
CA GLU A 187 36.66 9.33 -4.65
C GLU A 187 35.88 8.03 -4.80
N GLN A 188 35.47 7.40 -3.70
CA GLN A 188 34.80 6.10 -3.74
C GLN A 188 33.29 6.26 -3.91
N LEU A 189 32.67 5.24 -4.50
CA LEU A 189 31.22 5.09 -4.50
C LEU A 189 30.76 4.53 -3.15
N VAL A 190 29.60 4.99 -2.70
CA VAL A 190 29.01 4.65 -1.41
C VAL A 190 27.57 4.21 -1.63
N GLU A 191 27.26 2.99 -1.20
CA GLU A 191 25.92 2.42 -1.25
C GLU A 191 25.28 2.44 0.14
N VAL A 192 24.10 3.04 0.25
CA VAL A 192 23.29 3.07 1.47
C VAL A 192 22.25 1.96 1.41
N GLN A 193 22.28 1.05 2.38
CA GLN A 193 21.42 -0.13 2.41
C GLN A 193 20.47 -0.09 3.62
N GLY A 194 19.17 -0.19 3.37
CA GLY A 194 18.14 -0.29 4.40
C GLY A 194 17.80 -1.73 4.77
N HIS A 195 17.78 -2.03 6.08
CA HIS A 195 17.38 -3.34 6.61
C HIS A 195 16.40 -3.18 7.77
N THR A 196 15.48 -4.14 7.90
CA THR A 196 14.49 -4.22 8.96
C THR A 196 14.50 -5.61 9.60
N ASP A 197 13.86 -5.75 10.75
CA ASP A 197 13.55 -7.06 11.31
C ASP A 197 12.33 -7.69 10.60
N SER A 198 12.00 -8.92 10.96
CA SER A 198 10.85 -9.64 10.40
C SER A 198 9.53 -9.37 11.14
N GLN A 199 9.47 -8.45 12.10
CA GLN A 199 8.24 -8.18 12.83
C GLN A 199 7.26 -7.40 11.96
N PRO A 200 5.96 -7.71 12.02
CA PRO A 200 4.96 -6.96 11.28
C PRO A 200 4.93 -5.50 11.77
N LEU A 201 4.75 -4.57 10.83
CA LEU A 201 4.58 -3.17 11.17
C LEU A 201 3.28 -2.96 11.96
N PRO A 202 3.24 -1.94 12.86
CA PRO A 202 2.01 -1.56 13.53
C PRO A 202 0.90 -1.25 12.52
N ARG A 203 -0.36 -1.54 12.88
CA ARG A 203 -1.52 -1.25 12.00
C ARG A 203 -1.66 0.24 11.63
N SER A 204 -1.12 1.12 12.46
CA SER A 204 -1.09 2.57 12.25
C SER A 204 0.11 3.06 11.44
N SER A 205 0.95 2.15 10.93
CA SER A 205 2.13 2.49 10.13
C SER A 205 1.73 3.12 8.80
N ASP A 206 2.39 4.21 8.43
CA ASP A 206 2.26 4.83 7.09
C ASP A 206 2.92 3.97 5.99
N PHE A 207 3.73 2.98 6.39
CA PHE A 207 4.43 2.11 5.46
C PHE A 207 3.66 0.81 5.19
N ILE A 208 3.48 0.52 3.91
CA ILE A 208 2.86 -0.71 3.37
C ILE A 208 3.54 -2.01 3.86
N SER A 209 4.88 -2.03 4.00
CA SER A 209 5.64 -3.22 4.39
C SER A 209 7.02 -2.88 4.95
N ASN A 210 7.68 -3.86 5.56
CA ASN A 210 9.08 -3.74 6.02
C ASN A 210 10.06 -3.43 4.89
N HIS A 211 9.78 -3.87 3.66
CA HIS A 211 10.53 -3.48 2.48
C HIS A 211 10.32 -2.00 2.18
N HIS A 212 9.08 -1.53 2.17
CA HIS A 212 8.76 -0.13 1.94
C HIS A 212 9.44 0.78 2.99
N LEU A 213 9.35 0.43 4.28
CA LEU A 213 10.03 1.17 5.35
C LEU A 213 11.55 1.24 5.10
N SER A 214 12.19 0.11 4.78
CA SER A 214 13.63 0.08 4.54
C SER A 214 14.07 0.92 3.33
N VAL A 215 13.26 0.97 2.26
CA VAL A 215 13.50 1.84 1.10
C VAL A 215 13.43 3.31 1.51
N ILE A 216 12.38 3.71 2.22
CA ILE A 216 12.20 5.11 2.61
C ILE A 216 13.29 5.55 3.59
N GLN A 217 13.66 4.72 4.56
CA GLN A 217 14.77 5.03 5.48
C GLN A 217 16.10 5.20 4.76
N ALA A 218 16.44 4.29 3.84
CA ALA A 218 17.69 4.39 3.07
C ALA A 218 17.68 5.63 2.15
N MET A 219 16.54 5.95 1.55
CA MET A 219 16.38 7.17 0.75
C MET A 219 16.50 8.44 1.60
N LYS A 220 15.95 8.45 2.82
CA LYS A 220 16.09 9.58 3.75
C LYS A 220 17.54 9.82 4.15
N VAL A 221 18.31 8.76 4.35
CA VAL A 221 19.77 8.86 4.56
C VAL A 221 20.45 9.46 3.34
N TYR A 222 20.17 8.95 2.14
CA TYR A 222 20.69 9.50 0.89
C TYR A 222 20.41 11.00 0.76
N GLU A 223 19.13 11.41 0.92
CA GLU A 223 18.70 12.80 0.85
C GLU A 223 19.46 13.68 1.85
N GLN A 224 19.59 13.20 3.09
CA GLN A 224 20.28 13.95 4.15
C GLN A 224 21.78 14.13 3.84
N LEU A 225 22.45 13.10 3.33
CA LEU A 225 23.88 13.16 2.99
C LEU A 225 24.15 14.09 1.81
N VAL A 226 23.29 14.08 0.79
CA VAL A 226 23.36 15.00 -0.34
C VAL A 226 23.06 16.43 0.10
N TYR A 227 21.98 16.64 0.87
CA TYR A 227 21.59 17.96 1.36
C TYR A 227 22.68 18.63 2.19
N ARG A 228 23.38 17.84 3.01
CA ARG A 228 24.50 18.30 3.84
C ARG A 228 25.84 18.33 3.10
N ARG A 229 25.86 18.00 1.80
CA ARG A 229 27.06 17.98 0.93
C ARG A 229 28.19 17.09 1.47
N VAL A 230 27.83 16.00 2.16
CA VAL A 230 28.81 15.01 2.64
C VAL A 230 29.30 14.14 1.48
N PHE A 231 28.41 13.81 0.56
CA PHE A 231 28.71 13.13 -0.70
C PHE A 231 27.96 13.79 -1.84
N THR A 232 28.48 13.62 -3.06
CA THR A 232 27.76 14.03 -4.29
C THR A 232 26.73 12.99 -4.70
N THR A 233 25.76 13.38 -5.54
CA THR A 233 24.73 12.45 -6.04
C THR A 233 25.34 11.34 -6.91
N GLN A 234 26.45 11.59 -7.59
CA GLN A 234 27.16 10.61 -8.42
C GLN A 234 27.90 9.56 -7.60
N GLN A 235 28.22 9.86 -6.33
CA GLN A 235 28.90 8.93 -5.44
C GLN A 235 27.95 8.01 -4.69
N LEU A 236 26.66 8.36 -4.61
CA LEU A 236 25.72 7.64 -3.76
C LEU A 236 24.77 6.76 -4.56
N SER A 237 24.55 5.54 -4.05
CA SER A 237 23.47 4.66 -4.47
C SER A 237 22.64 4.20 -3.27
N VAL A 238 21.41 3.73 -3.52
CA VAL A 238 20.51 3.24 -2.49
C VAL A 238 20.08 1.82 -2.82
N ALA A 239 20.13 0.94 -1.84
CA ALA A 239 19.55 -0.39 -1.88
C ALA A 239 18.71 -0.63 -0.62
N ALA A 240 17.78 -1.57 -0.69
CA ALA A 240 16.93 -1.91 0.45
C ALA A 240 16.59 -3.39 0.41
N PHE A 241 16.79 -4.07 1.53
CA PHE A 241 16.61 -5.52 1.64
C PHE A 241 15.44 -5.89 2.52
N GLY A 242 14.85 -4.93 3.25
CA GLY A 242 13.86 -5.20 4.29
C GLY A 242 14.33 -6.32 5.24
N PRO A 243 13.51 -7.34 5.51
CA PRO A 243 13.88 -8.45 6.39
C PRO A 243 14.72 -9.55 5.73
N ASN A 244 15.02 -9.48 4.42
CA ASN A 244 15.55 -10.62 3.65
C ASN A 244 17.06 -10.88 3.87
N ALA A 245 17.76 -9.98 4.58
CA ALA A 245 19.18 -10.12 4.87
C ALA A 245 19.46 -9.89 6.37
N PRO A 246 18.98 -10.78 7.26
CA PRO A 246 19.20 -10.66 8.70
C PRO A 246 20.66 -10.95 9.05
N LEU A 247 21.20 -10.20 10.01
CA LEU A 247 22.51 -10.47 10.62
C LEU A 247 22.39 -11.43 11.82
N ALA A 248 21.24 -11.43 12.48
CA ALA A 248 20.98 -12.24 13.67
C ALA A 248 19.55 -12.81 13.63
N SER A 249 19.27 -13.75 14.53
CA SER A 249 17.94 -14.36 14.65
C SER A 249 16.87 -13.30 14.99
N ASN A 250 15.72 -13.34 14.31
CA ASN A 250 14.58 -12.48 14.64
C ASN A 250 13.77 -12.97 15.86
N ALA A 251 14.11 -14.12 16.43
CA ALA A 251 13.42 -14.69 17.59
C ALA A 251 13.62 -13.85 18.85
N GLU A 252 14.81 -13.28 19.04
CA GLU A 252 15.19 -12.52 20.23
C GLU A 252 15.26 -11.02 19.94
N GLU A 253 14.95 -10.18 20.94
CA GLU A 253 14.97 -8.72 20.75
C GLU A 253 16.37 -8.21 20.39
N ALA A 254 17.41 -8.76 21.01
CA ALA A 254 18.79 -8.39 20.67
C ALA A 254 19.10 -8.66 19.18
N GLY A 255 18.65 -9.78 18.64
CA GLY A 255 18.84 -10.09 17.22
C GLY A 255 17.99 -9.21 16.30
N ARG A 256 16.78 -8.84 16.70
CA ARG A 256 15.94 -7.88 15.97
C ARG A 256 16.56 -6.49 15.91
N GLN A 257 17.10 -6.00 17.02
CA GLN A 257 17.82 -4.72 17.08
C GLN A 257 18.99 -4.68 16.08
N LEU A 258 19.78 -5.75 16.00
CA LEU A 258 20.86 -5.86 15.01
C LEU A 258 20.36 -5.92 13.56
N ASN A 259 19.14 -6.43 13.34
CA ASN A 259 18.54 -6.50 12.01
C ASN A 259 17.98 -5.15 11.53
N ARG A 260 17.46 -4.32 12.45
CA ARG A 260 17.02 -2.94 12.18
C ARG A 260 18.22 -2.01 12.05
N ARG A 261 18.75 -1.85 10.83
CA ARG A 261 19.99 -1.10 10.59
C ARG A 261 20.02 -0.42 9.23
N ILE A 262 20.84 0.63 9.17
CA ILE A 262 21.36 1.20 7.94
C ILE A 262 22.81 0.71 7.77
N GLN A 263 23.11 0.13 6.62
CA GLN A 263 24.47 -0.21 6.22
C GLN A 263 24.99 0.82 5.21
N ILE A 264 26.18 1.34 5.47
CA ILE A 264 26.90 2.20 4.52
C ILE A 264 28.07 1.38 3.99
N MET A 265 28.03 1.10 2.69
CA MET A 265 29.00 0.28 1.99
C MET A 265 29.87 1.15 1.09
N VAL A 266 31.16 1.28 1.42
CA VAL A 266 32.14 1.90 0.52
C VAL A 266 32.59 0.84 -0.48
N LEU A 267 32.38 1.12 -1.76
CA LEU A 267 32.67 0.22 -2.85
C LEU A 267 34.07 0.50 -3.40
N PRO A 268 34.80 -0.52 -3.90
CA PRO A 268 36.08 -0.32 -4.54
C PRO A 268 35.91 0.43 -5.87
N ASN A 269 36.80 1.39 -6.13
CA ASN A 269 36.89 2.04 -7.43
C ASN A 269 37.28 1.00 -8.49
N LYS A 270 36.32 0.72 -9.39
CA LYS A 270 36.55 -0.11 -10.56
C LYS A 270 37.21 0.75 -11.63
N ILE A 271 38.52 0.63 -11.78
CA ILE A 271 39.20 1.26 -12.92
C ILE A 271 39.09 0.28 -14.09
N ALA A 272 38.39 0.71 -15.14
CA ALA A 272 38.49 0.12 -16.46
C ALA A 272 39.88 0.50 -17.03
N ARG A 273 40.83 -0.44 -17.12
CA ARG A 273 42.16 -0.25 -17.73
C ARG A 273 42.27 -0.95 -19.05
#